data_AF-A0A3M1X2Y0-F1
#
_entry.id   AF-A0A3M1X2Y0-F1
#
_cell.length_a   1.000
_cell.length_b   1.000
_cell.length_c   1.000
_cell.angle_alpha   90.00
_cell.angle_beta   90.00
_cell.angle_gamma   90.00
#
_symmetry.space_group_name_H-M   'P 1'
#
loop_
_entity.id
_entity.type
_entity.pdbx_description
1 polymer ?
#
loop_
_entity_poly.entity_id
_entity_poly.type
_entity_poly.pdbx_seq_one_letter_code
_entity_poly.pdbx_strand_id
1 'polypeptide(L)'
;MRHVASDSFGRMSLFYKRINPSGYRNYLDQIDHREVPFFTLWLGTEDVLDHAMAGAAHPGYAMTSTADFAAACGALLETLRAKGVVRGVVGNIPDITRFPYFAEVAPEFLSVENCQASWRPLYLTTHTGEVRVATEQDRILLPAKEEIGQANGLPGGLGLGPANPLPDDRVLDAEEVAAVRQRIQAYNGVIDSLVDHYNGLSGQPWLAQVDLYAVFNLVANGTTEDGLLLSADYLTGGVFGLDGVFLTPRGNALIANAFIQAINQFDPFKAQIPELQVTAYPGVAFP
;
A
#
# COMPACT_ATOMS: atom_id res chain seq x y z
N MET A 1 11.19 2.54 3.66
CA MET A 1 12.55 2.38 4.22
C MET A 1 13.41 3.62 4.04
N ARG A 2 13.25 4.36 2.93
CA ARG A 2 13.89 5.69 2.76
C ARG A 2 13.75 6.63 3.95
N HIS A 3 12.68 6.53 4.75
CA HIS A 3 12.46 7.41 5.91
C HIS A 3 13.10 6.94 7.23
N VAL A 4 13.43 5.64 7.37
CA VAL A 4 13.87 5.07 8.66
C VAL A 4 15.36 5.34 8.92
N ALA A 5 16.19 5.13 7.90
CA ALA A 5 17.65 5.26 7.99
C ALA A 5 18.21 6.55 7.38
N SER A 6 17.36 7.41 6.80
CA SER A 6 17.80 8.65 6.16
C SER A 6 17.79 9.84 7.12
N ASP A 7 18.95 10.48 7.25
CA ASP A 7 19.13 11.73 8.01
C ASP A 7 18.38 12.92 7.39
N SER A 8 18.21 12.94 6.05
CA SER A 8 17.52 14.03 5.34
C SER A 8 16.00 13.89 5.42
N PHE A 9 15.45 12.68 5.23
CA PHE A 9 14.01 12.48 5.26
C PHE A 9 13.41 12.53 6.67
N GLY A 10 14.12 12.03 7.69
CA GLY A 10 13.69 12.21 9.08
C GLY A 10 13.40 13.68 9.38
N ARG A 11 14.28 14.59 8.94
CA ARG A 11 14.11 16.04 9.15
C ARG A 11 13.03 16.71 8.30
N MET A 12 12.63 16.14 7.16
CA MET A 12 11.65 16.73 6.24
C MET A 12 10.20 16.29 6.51
N SER A 13 9.98 15.18 7.21
CA SER A 13 8.62 14.80 7.62
C SER A 13 8.12 15.70 8.77
N LEU A 14 7.08 16.49 8.50
CA LEU A 14 6.40 17.32 9.51
C LEU A 14 5.83 16.47 10.67
N PHE A 15 5.48 15.21 10.39
CA PHE A 15 5.07 14.25 11.40
C PHE A 15 6.24 13.80 12.27
N TYR A 16 7.39 13.44 11.66
CA TYR A 16 8.58 13.06 12.43
C TYR A 16 9.05 14.20 13.34
N LYS A 17 9.05 15.44 12.86
CA LYS A 17 9.41 16.62 13.67
C LYS A 17 8.51 16.81 14.91
N ARG A 18 7.23 16.40 14.84
CA ARG A 18 6.30 16.44 16.00
C ARG A 18 6.57 15.33 17.01
N ILE A 19 7.02 14.16 16.58
CA ILE A 19 7.32 13.01 17.45
C ILE A 19 8.79 12.90 17.87
N ASN A 20 9.67 13.74 17.31
CA ASN A 20 11.09 13.89 17.68
C ASN A 20 11.36 15.30 18.28
N PRO A 21 10.94 15.55 19.52
CA PRO A 21 11.25 16.81 20.21
C PRO A 21 12.72 16.92 20.64
N SER A 22 13.50 15.84 20.58
CA SER A 22 14.83 15.73 21.22
C SER A 22 16.02 15.92 20.28
N GLY A 23 15.81 16.14 18.98
CA GLY A 23 16.89 16.42 18.03
C GLY A 23 17.63 15.19 17.47
N TYR A 24 17.04 13.99 17.55
CA TYR A 24 17.62 12.76 16.98
C TYR A 24 17.81 12.86 15.46
N ARG A 25 18.86 12.21 14.92
CA ARG A 25 19.25 12.30 13.50
C ARG A 25 18.23 11.64 12.57
N ASN A 26 17.80 10.43 12.95
CA ASN A 26 16.84 9.61 12.20
C ASN A 26 16.07 8.69 13.17
N TYR A 27 15.11 7.92 12.65
CA TYR A 27 14.22 7.11 13.50
C TYR A 27 14.95 6.00 14.25
N LEU A 28 16.01 5.43 13.67
CA LEU A 28 16.85 4.43 14.36
C LEU A 28 17.54 5.02 15.59
N ASP A 29 18.08 6.25 15.47
CA ASP A 29 18.69 6.98 16.59
C ASP A 29 17.68 7.25 17.72
N GLN A 30 16.42 7.54 17.37
CA GLN A 30 15.36 7.72 18.36
C GLN A 30 15.01 6.41 19.10
N ILE A 31 14.94 5.27 18.39
CA ILE A 31 14.72 3.95 19.02
C ILE A 31 15.87 3.60 19.97
N ASP A 32 17.11 3.93 19.58
CA ASP A 32 18.30 3.60 20.38
C ASP A 32 18.30 4.29 21.76
N HIS A 33 17.57 5.39 21.91
CA HIS A 33 17.47 6.15 23.17
C HIS A 33 16.19 5.87 23.97
N ARG A 34 15.43 4.80 23.67
CA ARG A 34 14.19 4.45 24.39
C ARG A 34 14.17 3.00 24.85
N GLU A 35 13.48 2.76 25.97
CA GLU A 35 13.06 1.41 26.37
C GLU A 35 11.84 1.01 25.52
N VAL A 36 11.93 -0.14 24.83
CA VAL A 36 10.89 -0.63 23.93
C VAL A 36 10.42 -2.00 24.42
N PRO A 37 9.31 -2.11 25.16
CA PRO A 37 8.81 -3.39 25.66
C PRO A 37 8.11 -4.22 24.57
N PHE A 38 7.63 -3.57 23.51
CA PHE A 38 6.89 -4.16 22.40
C PHE A 38 6.93 -3.23 21.18
N PHE A 39 6.79 -3.78 19.98
CA PHE A 39 6.60 -2.99 18.76
C PHE A 39 5.66 -3.66 17.75
N THR A 40 5.02 -2.84 16.94
CA THR A 40 4.41 -3.24 15.66
C THR A 40 5.18 -2.60 14.52
N LEU A 41 5.49 -3.39 13.50
CA LEU A 41 6.24 -2.95 12.33
C LEU A 41 5.45 -3.24 11.07
N TRP A 42 4.92 -2.20 10.43
CA TRP A 42 4.33 -2.29 9.11
C TRP A 42 4.92 -1.19 8.24
N LEU A 43 6.01 -1.53 7.55
CA LEU A 43 6.76 -0.61 6.71
C LEU A 43 6.94 -1.25 5.33
N GLY A 44 7.16 -0.42 4.32
CA GLY A 44 7.47 -0.89 2.96
C GLY A 44 6.44 -0.49 1.91
N THR A 45 5.21 -0.18 2.30
CA THR A 45 4.14 0.25 1.38
C THR A 45 4.56 1.48 0.56
N GLU A 46 5.11 2.50 1.22
CA GLU A 46 5.59 3.73 0.55
C GLU A 46 6.80 3.49 -0.36
N ASP A 47 7.56 2.39 -0.20
CA ASP A 47 8.70 2.09 -1.08
C ASP A 47 8.28 1.67 -2.49
N VAL A 48 6.98 1.39 -2.71
CA VAL A 48 6.36 1.15 -4.03
C VAL A 48 5.24 2.14 -4.37
N LEU A 49 4.56 2.70 -3.37
CA LEU A 49 3.38 3.53 -3.58
C LEU A 49 3.68 4.85 -4.29
N ASP A 50 4.72 5.58 -3.87
CA ASP A 50 5.14 6.84 -4.52
C ASP A 50 5.43 6.65 -6.02
N HIS A 51 6.05 5.51 -6.37
CA HIS A 51 6.34 5.16 -7.76
C HIS A 51 5.05 4.96 -8.57
N ALA A 52 4.15 4.14 -8.03
CA ALA A 52 2.89 3.80 -8.66
C ALA A 52 1.97 5.02 -8.78
N MET A 53 1.89 5.87 -7.74
CA MET A 53 1.07 7.08 -7.75
C MET A 53 1.58 8.16 -8.73
N ALA A 54 2.86 8.12 -9.08
CA ALA A 54 3.47 8.97 -10.10
C ALA A 54 3.36 8.37 -11.53
N GLY A 55 2.49 7.37 -11.71
CA GLY A 55 2.25 6.68 -12.98
C GLY A 55 3.45 5.86 -13.46
N ALA A 56 4.32 5.42 -12.54
CA ALA A 56 5.56 4.68 -12.81
C ALA A 56 6.57 5.32 -13.80
N ALA A 57 6.24 6.48 -14.37
CA ALA A 57 7.04 7.21 -15.34
C ALA A 57 8.04 8.20 -14.72
N HIS A 58 7.80 8.65 -13.49
CA HIS A 58 8.57 9.75 -12.91
C HIS A 58 9.92 9.29 -12.30
N PRO A 59 11.07 9.75 -12.83
CA PRO A 59 12.40 9.23 -12.44
C PRO A 59 12.79 9.52 -10.98
N GLY A 60 12.19 10.56 -10.37
CA GLY A 60 12.38 10.89 -8.95
C GLY A 60 11.71 9.94 -7.96
N TYR A 61 10.77 9.10 -8.42
CA TYR A 61 9.98 8.21 -7.57
C TYR A 61 10.26 6.74 -7.88
N ALA A 62 11.52 6.37 -8.15
CA ALA A 62 11.86 4.96 -8.35
C ALA A 62 11.63 4.12 -7.07
N MET A 63 11.14 2.90 -7.22
CA MET A 63 10.98 1.93 -6.12
C MET A 63 12.31 1.66 -5.41
N THR A 64 12.31 1.47 -4.10
CA THR A 64 13.53 1.11 -3.33
C THR A 64 14.12 -0.21 -3.85
N SER A 65 15.45 -0.37 -3.92
CA SER A 65 16.02 -1.67 -4.34
C SER A 65 15.72 -2.76 -3.31
N THR A 66 15.58 -4.03 -3.73
CA THR A 66 15.32 -5.13 -2.78
C THR A 66 16.48 -5.30 -1.79
N ALA A 67 17.71 -5.03 -2.22
CA ALA A 67 18.89 -5.04 -1.37
C ALA A 67 18.84 -3.93 -0.30
N ASP A 68 18.50 -2.69 -0.69
CA ASP A 68 18.38 -1.58 0.26
C ASP A 68 17.24 -1.79 1.25
N PHE A 69 16.12 -2.35 0.77
CA PHE A 69 14.99 -2.73 1.62
C PHE A 69 15.42 -3.77 2.67
N ALA A 70 16.09 -4.85 2.24
CA ALA A 70 16.60 -5.89 3.14
C ALA A 70 17.62 -5.34 4.15
N ALA A 71 18.57 -4.52 3.69
CA ALA A 71 19.58 -3.92 4.55
C ALA A 71 18.94 -3.03 5.63
N ALA A 72 17.97 -2.19 5.24
CA ALA A 72 17.30 -1.31 6.18
C ALA A 72 16.40 -2.08 7.17
N CYS A 73 15.71 -3.14 6.73
CA CYS A 73 14.84 -3.96 7.58
C CYS A 73 15.67 -4.75 8.60
N GLY A 74 16.76 -5.36 8.12
CA GLY A 74 17.72 -6.05 8.98
C GLY A 74 18.35 -5.11 10.01
N ALA A 75 18.78 -3.91 9.60
CA ALA A 75 19.34 -2.92 10.54
C ALA A 75 18.34 -2.51 11.63
N LEU A 76 17.08 -2.27 11.27
CA LEU A 76 16.03 -1.93 12.24
C LEU A 76 15.77 -3.05 13.24
N LEU A 77 15.61 -4.28 12.76
CA LEU A 77 15.38 -5.44 13.63
C LEU A 77 16.59 -5.70 14.52
N GLU A 78 17.81 -5.56 14.01
CA GLU A 78 19.03 -5.71 14.82
C GLU A 78 19.13 -4.65 15.92
N THR A 79 18.79 -3.38 15.63
CA THR A 79 18.72 -2.32 16.65
C THR A 79 17.72 -2.67 17.75
N LEU A 80 16.54 -3.18 17.38
CA LEU A 80 15.53 -3.62 18.36
C LEU A 80 16.03 -4.83 19.18
N ARG A 81 16.81 -5.72 18.57
CA ARG A 81 17.37 -6.92 19.23
C ARG A 81 18.38 -6.57 20.28
N ALA A 82 19.24 -5.61 19.96
CA ALA A 82 20.32 -5.17 20.82
C ALA A 82 19.79 -4.57 22.14
N LYS A 83 18.51 -4.20 22.21
CA LYS A 83 17.83 -3.74 23.43
C LYS A 83 17.43 -4.86 24.40
N GLY A 84 17.58 -6.12 24.02
CA GLY A 84 17.20 -7.29 24.81
C GLY A 84 16.06 -8.07 24.17
N VAL A 85 15.29 -8.83 24.97
CA VAL A 85 14.14 -9.61 24.48
C VAL A 85 12.94 -8.69 24.28
N VAL A 86 13.04 -7.78 23.31
CA VAL A 86 11.87 -7.09 22.78
C VAL A 86 11.12 -8.10 21.93
N ARG A 87 9.79 -8.16 22.00
CA ARG A 87 8.97 -8.94 21.08
C ARG A 87 8.09 -8.03 20.25
N GLY A 88 7.72 -8.45 19.05
CA GLY A 88 6.97 -7.57 18.16
C GLY A 88 6.22 -8.30 17.07
N VAL A 89 5.44 -7.54 16.32
CA VAL A 89 4.61 -8.02 15.23
C VAL A 89 5.04 -7.33 13.94
N VAL A 90 5.25 -8.09 12.87
CA VAL A 90 5.63 -7.56 11.56
C VAL A 90 4.51 -7.83 10.56
N GLY A 91 4.04 -6.81 9.87
CA GLY A 91 3.09 -6.93 8.76
C GLY A 91 3.82 -6.94 7.42
N ASN A 92 3.43 -7.85 6.53
CA ASN A 92 3.89 -7.80 5.14
C ASN A 92 3.18 -6.67 4.37
N ILE A 93 3.59 -6.46 3.12
CA ILE A 93 3.11 -5.34 2.29
C ILE A 93 1.91 -5.82 1.47
N PRO A 94 0.78 -5.10 1.46
CA PRO A 94 -0.38 -5.45 0.65
C PRO A 94 -0.15 -5.20 -0.85
N ASP A 95 -0.99 -5.80 -1.70
CA ASP A 95 -1.01 -5.45 -3.13
C ASP A 95 -1.63 -4.05 -3.32
N ILE A 96 -0.77 -3.03 -3.38
CA ILE A 96 -1.23 -1.64 -3.56
C ILE A 96 -1.94 -1.41 -4.88
N THR A 97 -1.72 -2.24 -5.91
CA THR A 97 -2.39 -2.09 -7.22
C THR A 97 -3.88 -2.42 -7.18
N ARG A 98 -4.36 -2.92 -6.04
CA ARG A 98 -5.77 -3.17 -5.74
C ARG A 98 -6.40 -2.09 -4.85
N PHE A 99 -5.65 -1.05 -4.50
CA PHE A 99 -6.20 0.09 -3.78
C PHE A 99 -7.11 0.89 -4.71
N PRO A 100 -8.21 1.49 -4.22
CA PRO A 100 -9.14 2.25 -5.05
C PRO A 100 -8.52 3.43 -5.80
N TYR A 101 -7.35 3.92 -5.37
CA TYR A 101 -6.55 4.88 -6.14
C TYR A 101 -6.16 4.36 -7.54
N PHE A 102 -5.91 3.06 -7.66
CA PHE A 102 -5.58 2.35 -8.90
C PHE A 102 -6.85 1.66 -9.40
N ALA A 103 -7.71 2.41 -10.06
CA ALA A 103 -9.01 1.92 -10.47
C ALA A 103 -8.93 0.94 -11.64
N GLU A 104 -9.71 -0.12 -11.57
CA GLU A 104 -9.89 -1.04 -12.70
C GLU A 104 -10.58 -0.33 -13.88
N VAL A 105 -10.22 -0.75 -15.09
CA VAL A 105 -10.88 -0.30 -16.31
C VAL A 105 -12.23 -1.01 -16.42
N ALA A 106 -13.31 -0.23 -16.37
CA ALA A 106 -14.65 -0.82 -16.44
C ALA A 106 -14.92 -1.49 -17.81
N PRO A 107 -15.65 -2.62 -17.87
CA PRO A 107 -15.84 -3.40 -19.10
C PRO A 107 -16.37 -2.61 -20.30
N GLU A 108 -17.19 -1.58 -20.05
CA GLU A 108 -17.73 -0.68 -21.07
C GLU A 108 -16.64 0.12 -21.81
N PHE A 109 -15.45 0.28 -21.24
CA PHE A 109 -14.33 1.00 -21.84
C PHE A 109 -13.33 0.11 -22.59
N LEU A 110 -13.52 -1.22 -22.56
CA LEU A 110 -12.57 -2.18 -23.11
C LEU A 110 -12.70 -2.44 -24.62
N SER A 111 -13.85 -2.14 -25.23
CA SER A 111 -14.03 -2.40 -26.67
C SER A 111 -15.08 -1.51 -27.33
N VAL A 112 -14.92 -1.31 -28.65
CA VAL A 112 -15.96 -0.71 -29.51
C VAL A 112 -17.22 -1.58 -29.61
N GLU A 113 -17.09 -2.89 -29.39
CA GLU A 113 -18.21 -3.84 -29.43
C GLU A 113 -19.13 -3.70 -28.21
N ASN A 114 -18.59 -3.20 -27.08
CA ASN A 114 -19.35 -2.85 -25.89
C ASN A 114 -19.96 -1.43 -25.95
N CYS A 115 -19.71 -0.67 -27.02
CA CYS A 115 -20.21 0.68 -27.16
C CYS A 115 -21.69 0.70 -27.55
N GLN A 116 -22.58 0.93 -26.58
CA GLN A 116 -23.76 1.73 -26.88
C GLN A 116 -23.29 3.13 -27.28
N ALA A 117 -23.99 3.82 -28.20
CA ALA A 117 -23.54 5.04 -28.89
C ALA A 117 -23.04 6.23 -28.02
N SER A 118 -23.08 6.10 -26.69
CA SER A 118 -22.60 7.06 -25.68
C SER A 118 -21.23 6.73 -25.09
N TRP A 119 -20.73 5.51 -25.24
CA TRP A 119 -19.45 5.06 -24.67
C TRP A 119 -18.42 4.88 -25.79
N ARG A 120 -17.18 5.29 -25.56
CA ARG A 120 -16.03 5.07 -26.45
C ARG A 120 -15.00 4.27 -25.67
N PRO A 121 -14.24 3.36 -26.30
CA PRO A 121 -13.16 2.68 -25.60
C PRO A 121 -12.16 3.70 -25.06
N LEU A 122 -11.57 3.38 -23.91
CA LEU A 122 -10.54 4.20 -23.30
C LEU A 122 -9.20 3.91 -23.99
N TYR A 123 -8.54 4.95 -24.50
CA TYR A 123 -7.20 4.87 -25.06
C TYR A 123 -6.18 5.39 -24.07
N LEU A 124 -5.03 4.71 -24.01
CA LEU A 124 -3.89 5.11 -23.19
C LEU A 124 -2.59 5.03 -23.98
N THR A 125 -1.58 5.73 -23.47
CA THR A 125 -0.17 5.58 -23.86
C THR A 125 0.49 4.69 -22.82
N THR A 126 1.15 3.61 -23.24
CA THR A 126 1.94 2.75 -22.34
C THR A 126 3.29 3.37 -22.01
N HIS A 127 4.02 2.76 -21.07
CA HIS A 127 5.37 3.19 -20.69
C HIS A 127 6.39 3.10 -21.85
N THR A 128 6.10 2.28 -22.87
CA THR A 128 6.90 2.19 -24.10
C THR A 128 6.54 3.23 -25.15
N GLY A 129 5.51 4.04 -24.91
CA GLY A 129 4.97 5.02 -25.85
C GLY A 129 3.95 4.46 -26.85
N GLU A 130 3.51 3.21 -26.68
CA GLU A 130 2.48 2.61 -27.53
C GLU A 130 1.10 3.18 -27.19
N VAL A 131 0.33 3.59 -28.20
CA VAL A 131 -1.05 4.00 -28.03
C VAL A 131 -1.99 2.85 -28.35
N ARG A 132 -2.76 2.40 -27.36
CA ARG A 132 -3.72 1.30 -27.50
C ARG A 132 -4.98 1.51 -26.66
N VAL A 133 -5.97 0.65 -26.88
CA VAL A 133 -7.14 0.55 -26.00
C VAL A 133 -6.70 -0.05 -24.66
N ALA A 134 -7.26 0.46 -23.57
CA ALA A 134 -7.04 -0.05 -22.23
C ALA A 134 -7.59 -1.48 -22.09
N THR A 135 -6.96 -2.25 -21.22
CA THR A 135 -7.28 -3.65 -20.88
C THR A 135 -7.71 -3.73 -19.42
N GLU A 136 -8.31 -4.85 -19.02
CA GLU A 136 -8.66 -5.12 -17.61
C GLU A 136 -7.44 -5.17 -16.68
N GLN A 137 -6.23 -5.29 -17.24
CA GLN A 137 -4.97 -5.36 -16.50
C GLN A 137 -4.37 -3.98 -16.22
N ASP A 138 -4.82 -2.94 -16.91
CA ASP A 138 -4.38 -1.56 -16.67
C ASP A 138 -5.10 -0.99 -15.42
N ARG A 139 -4.50 0.03 -14.81
CA ARG A 139 -5.06 0.71 -13.63
C ARG A 139 -5.08 2.22 -13.84
N ILE A 140 -6.28 2.80 -13.89
CA ILE A 140 -6.45 4.24 -14.06
C ILE A 140 -6.25 4.93 -12.72
N LEU A 141 -5.35 5.91 -12.66
CA LEU A 141 -5.13 6.67 -11.44
C LEU A 141 -6.39 7.47 -11.11
N LEU A 142 -6.80 7.49 -9.84
CA LEU A 142 -8.04 8.12 -9.41
C LEU A 142 -8.19 9.59 -9.85
N PRO A 143 -7.17 10.46 -9.79
CA PRO A 143 -7.26 11.82 -10.34
C PRO A 143 -7.56 11.86 -11.85
N ALA A 144 -7.05 10.89 -12.61
CA ALA A 144 -7.26 10.83 -14.06
C ALA A 144 -8.72 10.59 -14.43
N LYS A 145 -9.52 9.97 -13.54
CA LYS A 145 -10.94 9.70 -13.82
C LYS A 145 -11.75 10.97 -14.07
N GLU A 146 -11.42 12.06 -13.39
CA GLU A 146 -12.10 13.35 -13.60
C GLU A 146 -11.67 14.02 -14.90
N GLU A 147 -10.46 13.70 -15.41
CA GLU A 147 -9.89 14.29 -16.63
C GLU A 147 -10.42 13.62 -17.91
N ILE A 148 -10.88 12.37 -17.84
CA ILE A 148 -11.39 11.62 -19.00
C ILE A 148 -12.53 12.40 -19.68
N GLY A 149 -12.40 12.58 -20.99
CA GLY A 149 -13.36 13.29 -21.84
C GLY A 149 -13.25 14.82 -21.77
N GLN A 150 -12.46 15.39 -20.87
CA GLN A 150 -12.25 16.84 -20.82
C GLN A 150 -11.53 17.35 -22.07
N ALA A 151 -11.85 18.60 -22.45
CA ALA A 151 -11.17 19.28 -23.55
C ALA A 151 -9.79 19.77 -23.11
N ASN A 152 -8.75 19.37 -23.85
CA ASN A 152 -7.35 19.70 -23.59
C ASN A 152 -6.63 20.27 -24.84
N GLY A 153 -7.40 20.74 -25.82
CA GLY A 153 -6.87 21.23 -27.10
C GLY A 153 -6.64 20.17 -28.17
N LEU A 154 -6.83 18.88 -27.85
CA LEU A 154 -6.82 17.78 -28.81
C LEU A 154 -8.24 17.29 -29.15
N PRO A 155 -8.47 16.69 -30.33
CA PRO A 155 -9.79 16.23 -30.74
C PRO A 155 -10.37 15.15 -29.83
N GLY A 156 -11.68 15.19 -29.60
CA GLY A 156 -12.45 14.06 -29.05
C GLY A 156 -12.42 13.89 -27.54
N GLY A 157 -11.71 14.75 -26.78
CA GLY A 157 -11.59 14.67 -25.32
C GLY A 157 -10.54 13.65 -24.85
N LEU A 158 -9.92 13.90 -23.70
CA LEU A 158 -8.82 13.09 -23.18
C LEU A 158 -9.24 11.63 -22.97
N GLY A 159 -8.42 10.67 -23.39
CA GLY A 159 -8.65 9.23 -23.27
C GLY A 159 -9.69 8.66 -24.24
N LEU A 160 -10.45 9.47 -24.97
CA LEU A 160 -11.58 8.98 -25.79
C LEU A 160 -11.19 8.68 -27.24
N GLY A 161 -9.90 8.67 -27.59
CA GLY A 161 -9.46 8.31 -28.92
C GLY A 161 -7.94 8.17 -29.04
N PRO A 162 -7.44 7.50 -30.09
CA PRO A 162 -6.00 7.30 -30.27
C PRO A 162 -5.24 8.60 -30.58
N ALA A 163 -5.94 9.65 -31.01
CA ALA A 163 -5.36 10.99 -31.22
C ALA A 163 -5.29 11.84 -29.94
N ASN A 164 -5.87 11.35 -28.84
CA ASN A 164 -5.88 12.01 -27.54
C ASN A 164 -5.97 10.96 -26.41
N PRO A 165 -5.00 10.02 -26.30
CA PRO A 165 -5.02 8.98 -25.28
C PRO A 165 -4.74 9.57 -23.89
N LEU A 166 -5.06 8.82 -22.83
CA LEU A 166 -4.50 9.10 -21.51
C LEU A 166 -2.96 9.02 -21.61
N PRO A 167 -2.24 10.00 -21.07
CA PRO A 167 -0.79 9.93 -20.98
C PRO A 167 -0.37 8.87 -19.96
N ASP A 168 0.86 8.39 -20.11
CA ASP A 168 1.50 7.37 -19.27
C ASP A 168 1.47 7.73 -17.78
N ASP A 169 1.62 9.01 -17.43
CA ASP A 169 1.57 9.51 -16.04
C ASP A 169 0.15 9.54 -15.41
N ARG A 170 -0.85 8.97 -16.09
CA ARG A 170 -2.25 8.88 -15.64
C ARG A 170 -2.78 7.45 -15.54
N VAL A 171 -1.97 6.47 -15.92
CA VAL A 171 -2.33 5.06 -15.89
C VAL A 171 -1.12 4.25 -15.42
N LEU A 172 -1.35 3.09 -14.80
CA LEU A 172 -0.34 2.04 -14.79
C LEU A 172 -0.75 1.02 -15.84
N ASP A 173 0.11 0.80 -16.81
CA ASP A 173 -0.13 -0.26 -17.78
C ASP A 173 0.11 -1.66 -17.17
N ALA A 174 -0.36 -2.70 -17.85
CA ALA A 174 -0.24 -4.08 -17.39
C ALA A 174 1.18 -4.52 -17.00
N GLU A 175 2.21 -4.04 -17.71
CA GLU A 175 3.61 -4.38 -17.41
C GLU A 175 4.09 -3.65 -16.16
N GLU A 176 3.69 -2.40 -15.97
CA GLU A 176 4.00 -1.62 -14.77
C GLU A 176 3.28 -2.19 -13.52
N VAL A 177 2.01 -2.56 -13.65
CA VAL A 177 1.27 -3.27 -12.60
C VAL A 177 1.98 -4.56 -12.21
N ALA A 178 2.45 -5.33 -13.19
CA ALA A 178 3.21 -6.56 -12.95
C ALA A 178 4.55 -6.27 -12.25
N ALA A 179 5.28 -5.21 -12.67
CA ALA A 179 6.54 -4.81 -12.06
C ALA A 179 6.38 -4.37 -10.60
N VAL A 180 5.33 -3.60 -10.29
CA VAL A 180 4.99 -3.18 -8.92
C VAL A 180 4.66 -4.42 -8.06
N ARG A 181 3.79 -5.32 -8.55
CA ARG A 181 3.47 -6.56 -7.84
C ARG A 181 4.69 -7.44 -7.61
N GLN A 182 5.56 -7.60 -8.61
CA GLN A 182 6.80 -8.35 -8.48
C GLN A 182 7.71 -7.76 -7.39
N ARG A 183 7.80 -6.43 -7.32
CA ARG A 183 8.57 -5.75 -6.27
C ARG A 183 8.01 -6.01 -4.89
N ILE A 184 6.68 -5.93 -4.73
CA ILE A 184 5.99 -6.21 -3.46
C ILE A 184 6.27 -7.65 -3.01
N GLN A 185 6.18 -8.62 -3.93
CA GLN A 185 6.49 -10.02 -3.62
C GLN A 185 7.95 -10.20 -3.19
N ALA A 186 8.89 -9.51 -3.85
CA ALA A 186 10.29 -9.54 -3.45
C ALA A 186 10.52 -8.96 -2.04
N TYR A 187 9.83 -7.87 -1.69
CA TYR A 187 9.88 -7.32 -0.33
C TYR A 187 9.24 -8.25 0.71
N ASN A 188 8.10 -8.86 0.40
CA ASN A 188 7.45 -9.82 1.30
C ASN A 188 8.35 -11.03 1.55
N GLY A 189 9.02 -11.56 0.53
CA GLY A 189 10.01 -12.63 0.71
C GLY A 189 11.23 -12.22 1.58
N VAL A 190 11.62 -10.94 1.55
CA VAL A 190 12.64 -10.41 2.49
C VAL A 190 12.10 -10.37 3.92
N ILE A 191 10.85 -9.91 4.11
CA ILE A 191 10.20 -9.89 5.43
C ILE A 191 10.13 -11.31 6.00
N ASP A 192 9.67 -12.28 5.21
CA ASP A 192 9.58 -13.69 5.59
C ASP A 192 10.96 -14.22 6.03
N SER A 193 11.99 -13.98 5.22
CA SER A 193 13.36 -14.41 5.51
C SER A 193 13.91 -13.81 6.80
N LEU A 194 13.57 -12.54 7.11
CA LEU A 194 13.98 -11.90 8.35
C LEU A 194 13.21 -12.45 9.56
N VAL A 195 11.91 -12.69 9.42
CA VAL A 195 11.08 -13.32 10.47
C VAL A 195 11.65 -14.70 10.81
N ASP A 196 11.91 -15.53 9.81
CA ASP A 196 12.53 -16.87 9.98
C ASP A 196 13.90 -16.78 10.63
N HIS A 197 14.75 -15.86 10.15
CA HIS A 197 16.09 -15.65 10.69
C HIS A 197 16.04 -15.33 12.19
N TYR A 198 15.30 -14.29 12.59
CA TYR A 198 15.26 -13.84 13.98
C TYR A 198 14.53 -14.80 14.91
N ASN A 199 13.49 -15.50 14.43
CA ASN A 199 12.82 -16.54 15.20
C ASN A 199 13.68 -17.80 15.38
N GLY A 200 14.64 -18.05 14.49
CA GLY A 200 15.64 -19.12 14.60
C GLY A 200 16.78 -18.81 15.58
N LEU A 201 17.00 -17.54 15.95
CA LEU A 201 18.00 -17.15 16.93
C LEU A 201 17.48 -17.40 18.35
N SER A 202 18.02 -18.42 19.04
CA SER A 202 17.97 -18.60 20.50
C SER A 202 16.67 -19.11 21.18
N GLY A 203 16.02 -20.13 20.62
CA GLY A 203 15.16 -21.06 21.40
C GLY A 203 13.79 -20.53 21.87
N GLN A 204 13.45 -19.29 21.54
CA GLN A 204 12.11 -18.72 21.68
C GLN A 204 11.87 -17.75 20.52
N PRO A 205 10.75 -17.86 19.78
CA PRO A 205 10.46 -16.94 18.69
C PRO A 205 10.18 -15.52 19.24
N TRP A 206 10.55 -14.53 18.45
CA TRP A 206 10.42 -13.11 18.75
C TRP A 206 9.27 -12.49 17.98
N LEU A 207 9.25 -12.68 16.65
CA LEU A 207 8.42 -11.96 15.72
C LEU A 207 7.17 -12.76 15.37
N ALA A 208 6.01 -12.21 15.71
CA ALA A 208 4.76 -12.62 15.08
C ALA A 208 4.65 -11.96 13.70
N GLN A 209 4.03 -12.64 12.74
CA GLN A 209 3.82 -12.10 11.40
C GLN A 209 2.32 -11.96 11.10
N VAL A 210 1.95 -10.87 10.43
CA VAL A 210 0.60 -10.61 9.92
C VAL A 210 0.66 -10.61 8.40
N ASP A 211 -0.17 -11.45 7.77
CA ASP A 211 -0.31 -11.48 6.31
C ASP A 211 -1.32 -10.45 5.83
N LEU A 212 -0.89 -9.20 5.79
CA LEU A 212 -1.68 -8.08 5.26
C LEU A 212 -1.90 -8.18 3.75
N TYR A 213 -1.02 -8.86 3.01
CA TYR A 213 -1.25 -9.19 1.61
C TYR A 213 -2.53 -10.02 1.43
N ALA A 214 -2.72 -11.07 2.25
CA ALA A 214 -3.96 -11.84 2.25
C ALA A 214 -5.16 -11.01 2.73
N VAL A 215 -5.03 -10.26 3.83
CA VAL A 215 -6.13 -9.43 4.37
C VAL A 215 -6.65 -8.44 3.35
N PHE A 216 -5.77 -7.69 2.69
CA PHE A 216 -6.18 -6.71 1.67
C PHE A 216 -6.76 -7.38 0.41
N ASN A 217 -6.29 -8.59 0.06
CA ASN A 217 -6.89 -9.34 -1.05
C ASN A 217 -8.31 -9.82 -0.75
N LEU A 218 -8.60 -10.21 0.50
CA LEU A 218 -9.96 -10.53 0.94
C LEU A 218 -10.85 -9.29 0.87
N VAL A 219 -10.38 -8.16 1.39
CA VAL A 219 -11.11 -6.88 1.29
C VAL A 219 -11.35 -6.49 -0.16
N ALA A 220 -10.36 -6.60 -1.03
CA ALA A 220 -10.52 -6.24 -2.44
C ALA A 220 -11.50 -7.15 -3.20
N ASN A 221 -11.78 -8.35 -2.69
CA ASN A 221 -12.82 -9.25 -3.22
C ASN A 221 -14.19 -9.10 -2.52
N GLY A 222 -14.27 -8.27 -1.48
CA GLY A 222 -15.42 -8.18 -0.59
C GLY A 222 -15.36 -9.20 0.55
N THR A 223 -15.43 -8.72 1.79
CA THR A 223 -15.54 -9.55 3.00
C THR A 223 -16.69 -9.06 3.88
N THR A 224 -17.25 -9.92 4.72
CA THR A 224 -18.28 -9.53 5.69
C THR A 224 -17.70 -9.56 7.10
N GLU A 225 -17.70 -8.41 7.77
CA GLU A 225 -17.23 -8.25 9.15
C GLU A 225 -18.37 -7.74 10.02
N ASP A 226 -18.70 -8.45 11.10
CA ASP A 226 -19.83 -8.11 11.99
C ASP A 226 -21.17 -7.86 11.25
N GLY A 227 -21.39 -8.55 10.13
CA GLY A 227 -22.58 -8.41 9.29
C GLY A 227 -22.57 -7.21 8.34
N LEU A 228 -21.48 -6.45 8.26
CA LEU A 228 -21.26 -5.38 7.30
C LEU A 228 -20.36 -5.87 6.15
N LEU A 229 -20.82 -5.67 4.91
CA LEU A 229 -20.00 -5.88 3.73
C LEU A 229 -18.93 -4.78 3.65
N LEU A 230 -17.67 -5.17 3.62
CA LEU A 230 -16.50 -4.33 3.43
C LEU A 230 -15.81 -4.70 2.13
N SER A 231 -15.42 -3.70 1.35
CA SER A 231 -14.67 -3.91 0.12
C SER A 231 -13.64 -2.79 -0.12
N ALA A 232 -12.82 -2.96 -1.16
CA ALA A 232 -11.96 -1.90 -1.68
C ALA A 232 -12.70 -0.95 -2.65
N ASP A 233 -14.03 -1.05 -2.79
CA ASP A 233 -14.78 -0.16 -3.67
C ASP A 233 -14.63 1.29 -3.23
N TYR A 234 -14.30 2.15 -4.18
CA TYR A 234 -14.11 3.58 -3.91
C TYR A 234 -15.40 4.19 -3.35
N LEU A 235 -15.28 4.91 -2.23
CA LEU A 235 -16.36 5.52 -1.44
C LEU A 235 -17.30 4.53 -0.73
N THR A 236 -17.77 3.48 -1.40
CA THR A 236 -18.83 2.59 -0.89
C THR A 236 -18.32 1.38 -0.11
N GLY A 237 -17.07 0.97 -0.31
CA GLY A 237 -16.49 -0.22 0.33
C GLY A 237 -16.19 -0.06 1.82
N GLY A 238 -16.18 1.16 2.34
CA GLY A 238 -16.05 1.47 3.77
C GLY A 238 -14.65 1.34 4.36
N VAL A 239 -13.68 0.76 3.63
CA VAL A 239 -12.32 0.52 4.12
C VAL A 239 -11.35 1.66 3.80
N PHE A 240 -11.42 2.22 2.58
CA PHE A 240 -10.53 3.30 2.12
C PHE A 240 -11.21 4.68 2.19
N GLY A 241 -10.41 5.71 2.42
CA GLY A 241 -10.83 7.11 2.43
C GLY A 241 -11.04 7.70 1.02
N LEU A 242 -11.28 9.01 0.98
CA LEU A 242 -11.53 9.77 -0.26
C LEU A 242 -10.29 9.85 -1.18
N ASP A 243 -9.09 9.64 -0.64
CA ASP A 243 -7.87 9.57 -1.44
C ASP A 243 -7.69 8.21 -2.14
N GLY A 244 -8.49 7.19 -1.78
CA GLY A 244 -8.36 5.85 -2.33
C GLY A 244 -7.08 5.09 -1.93
N VAL A 245 -6.30 5.61 -0.97
CA VAL A 245 -5.01 5.08 -0.52
C VAL A 245 -5.04 4.77 0.97
N PHE A 246 -5.41 5.75 1.79
CA PHE A 246 -5.38 5.61 3.24
C PHE A 246 -6.70 5.03 3.76
N LEU A 247 -6.59 4.29 4.86
CA LEU A 247 -7.73 3.62 5.48
C LEU A 247 -8.62 4.61 6.24
N THR A 248 -9.92 4.36 6.21
CA THR A 248 -10.88 5.00 7.13
C THR A 248 -10.62 4.52 8.58
N PRO A 249 -11.23 5.14 9.61
CA PRO A 249 -11.21 4.59 10.96
C PRO A 249 -11.71 3.13 11.01
N ARG A 250 -12.72 2.78 10.20
CA ARG A 250 -13.19 1.40 10.03
C ARG A 250 -12.16 0.47 9.41
N GLY A 251 -11.50 0.90 8.33
CA GLY A 251 -10.41 0.14 7.72
C GLY A 251 -9.25 -0.08 8.71
N ASN A 252 -8.90 0.94 9.50
CA ASN A 252 -7.90 0.81 10.54
C ASN A 252 -8.31 -0.17 11.65
N ALA A 253 -9.59 -0.22 12.03
CA ALA A 253 -10.09 -1.19 13.00
C ALA A 253 -9.96 -2.64 12.48
N LEU A 254 -10.27 -2.86 11.19
CA LEU A 254 -10.07 -4.16 10.54
C LEU A 254 -8.60 -4.60 10.58
N ILE A 255 -7.68 -3.71 10.21
CA ILE A 255 -6.24 -4.02 10.24
C ILE A 255 -5.74 -4.22 11.68
N ALA A 256 -6.24 -3.43 12.64
CA ALA A 256 -5.92 -3.63 14.05
C ALA A 256 -6.35 -5.02 14.53
N ASN A 257 -7.51 -5.54 14.11
CA ASN A 257 -7.93 -6.90 14.43
C ASN A 257 -6.96 -7.95 13.86
N ALA A 258 -6.45 -7.78 12.63
CA ALA A 258 -5.43 -8.69 12.08
C ALA A 258 -4.15 -8.71 12.92
N PHE A 259 -3.70 -7.56 13.45
CA PHE A 259 -2.58 -7.50 14.39
C PHE A 259 -2.93 -8.14 15.74
N ILE A 260 -4.10 -7.86 16.30
CA ILE A 260 -4.59 -8.45 17.56
C ILE A 260 -4.63 -9.98 17.46
N GLN A 261 -5.12 -10.51 16.34
CA GLN A 261 -5.17 -11.95 16.07
C GLN A 261 -3.78 -12.56 16.05
N ALA A 262 -2.83 -11.96 15.34
CA ALA A 262 -1.44 -12.44 15.34
C ALA A 262 -0.80 -12.38 16.74
N ILE A 263 -1.08 -11.33 17.52
CA ILE A 263 -0.60 -11.21 18.91
C ILE A 263 -1.18 -12.31 19.80
N ASN A 264 -2.48 -12.56 19.71
CA ASN A 264 -3.15 -13.58 20.52
C ASN A 264 -2.74 -15.00 20.14
N GLN A 265 -2.41 -15.24 18.86
CA GLN A 265 -1.96 -16.56 18.36
C GLN A 265 -0.48 -16.84 18.64
N PHE A 266 0.34 -15.81 18.85
CA PHE A 266 1.76 -15.99 19.07
C PHE A 266 2.05 -16.37 20.54
N ASP A 267 2.30 -17.65 20.77
CA ASP A 267 2.53 -18.25 22.12
C ASP A 267 3.50 -17.46 23.01
N PRO A 268 4.61 -16.88 22.50
CA PRO A 268 5.50 -16.09 23.35
C PRO A 268 4.86 -14.86 24.00
N PHE A 269 3.75 -14.33 23.46
CA PHE A 269 3.02 -13.22 24.08
C PHE A 269 2.03 -13.67 25.16
N LYS A 270 1.40 -14.84 25.00
CA LYS A 270 0.31 -15.34 25.87
C LYS A 270 -0.80 -14.32 26.12
N ALA A 271 -1.11 -13.52 25.10
CA ALA A 271 -2.06 -12.42 25.18
C ALA A 271 -3.51 -12.87 24.94
N GLN A 272 -4.46 -12.09 25.46
CA GLN A 272 -5.90 -12.24 25.22
C GLN A 272 -6.52 -10.85 25.01
N ILE A 273 -6.08 -10.16 23.97
CA ILE A 273 -6.56 -8.82 23.63
C ILE A 273 -7.90 -8.99 22.89
N PRO A 274 -8.98 -8.34 23.34
CA PRO A 274 -10.25 -8.39 22.64
C PRO A 274 -10.15 -7.68 21.29
N GLU A 275 -10.78 -8.25 20.26
CA GLU A 275 -10.93 -7.62 18.95
C GLU A 275 -11.89 -6.41 19.03
N LEU A 276 -11.65 -5.46 18.15
CA LEU A 276 -12.50 -4.29 17.96
C LEU A 276 -13.75 -4.69 17.18
N GLN A 277 -14.90 -4.12 17.55
CA GLN A 277 -16.10 -4.20 16.72
C GLN A 277 -15.95 -3.26 15.52
N VAL A 278 -15.72 -3.81 14.33
CA VAL A 278 -15.36 -3.02 13.14
C VAL A 278 -16.48 -2.04 12.77
N THR A 279 -17.74 -2.45 12.96
CA THR A 279 -18.92 -1.62 12.68
C THR A 279 -19.07 -0.41 13.59
N ALA A 280 -18.39 -0.37 14.75
CA ALA A 280 -18.42 0.77 15.66
C ALA A 280 -17.64 1.98 15.12
N TYR A 281 -16.82 1.78 14.08
CA TYR A 281 -15.98 2.82 13.49
C TYR A 281 -16.59 3.37 12.19
N PRO A 282 -16.49 4.69 11.97
CA PRO A 282 -17.02 5.32 10.76
C PRO A 282 -16.19 4.97 9.53
N GLY A 283 -16.88 4.81 8.40
CA GLY A 283 -16.30 4.81 7.06
C GLY A 283 -16.31 6.22 6.46
N VAL A 284 -16.32 6.32 5.13
CA VAL A 284 -16.58 7.59 4.43
C VAL A 284 -18.00 8.07 4.76
N ALA A 285 -18.13 9.32 5.20
CA ALA A 285 -19.42 9.95 5.39
C ALA A 285 -19.93 10.47 4.05
N PHE A 286 -21.10 9.99 3.62
CA PHE A 286 -21.79 10.57 2.47
C PHE A 286 -22.61 11.80 2.92
N PRO A 287 -22.62 12.89 2.14
CA PRO A 287 -23.50 14.02 2.37
C PRO A 287 -24.99 13.68 2.17
#